data_AF-A0A9W4ULL2-F1
#
_entry.id   AF-A0A9W4ULL2-F1
#
_cell.length_a   1.000
_cell.length_b   1.000
_cell.length_c   1.000
_cell.angle_alpha   90.00
_cell.angle_beta   90.00
_cell.angle_gamma   90.00
#
_symmetry.space_group_name_H-M   'P 1'
#
loop_
_entity.id
_entity.type
_entity.pdbx_description
1 polymer ?
#
loop_
_entity_poly.entity_id
_entity_poly.type
_entity_poly.pdbx_seq_one_letter_code
_entity_poly.pdbx_strand_id
1 'polypeptide(L)'
;MTKVRHHPFFTMHRKKVDGRKDERKDENKDDRKKEHKGDGKDNKRKEERYDERREFLRQTASDTRKELPRIASQYRTFNTQACTLYMLPVVLLSSIATTNPPDLPPLDPSQCPDRTKSQSIASFVPPVSHKTAIRVVNGDTLDTALSLCQGLTVRDLVQSQAQLINLNANGSTTPSAKPTLVLNLASDIHAGGGWHNGAMAQEEELCYRTTLSHSLHRYHYPLHPRSALYAPNVSLFRSSFTTGHTRFQEPDALNLPALSVVSVAALRQPELTADGEDFADDTDRDITMGKIRLVLRVAATEGHTKLVLGALGCGVFRNPPAAVAKCFLDVFRESEFAGGWWDEVVFAVMDNAAQGKGGKDGSGNFGVFYRALDGQLV
;
A
#
# COMPACT_ATOMS: atom_id res chain seq x y z
N MET A 1 -1.69 49.73 -11.42
CA MET A 1 -2.51 49.67 -12.65
C MET A 1 -2.24 48.36 -13.34
N THR A 2 -3.09 47.36 -13.12
CA THR A 2 -2.95 46.03 -13.75
C THR A 2 -4.34 45.64 -14.24
N LYS A 3 -4.49 45.55 -15.56
CA LYS A 3 -5.75 45.37 -16.27
C LYS A 3 -6.23 43.93 -16.17
N VAL A 4 -7.45 43.78 -15.65
CA VAL A 4 -8.31 42.60 -15.79
C VAL A 4 -8.77 42.50 -17.25
N ARG A 5 -8.67 41.32 -17.87
CA ARG A 5 -9.33 41.03 -19.17
C ARG A 5 -10.25 39.84 -19.01
N HIS A 6 -11.54 40.11 -19.19
CA HIS A 6 -12.62 39.16 -19.40
C HIS A 6 -12.45 38.39 -20.71
N HIS A 7 -12.90 37.14 -20.75
CA HIS A 7 -13.12 36.39 -21.98
C HIS A 7 -14.63 36.09 -22.15
N PRO A 8 -15.22 36.20 -23.36
CA PRO A 8 -16.66 36.21 -23.53
C PRO A 8 -17.26 34.85 -23.88
N PHE A 9 -18.55 34.74 -23.53
CA PHE A 9 -19.51 33.69 -23.86
C PHE A 9 -19.59 33.39 -25.37
N PHE A 10 -19.63 32.11 -25.72
CA PHE A 10 -19.98 31.62 -27.06
C PHE A 10 -21.50 31.34 -27.13
N THR A 11 -22.19 32.09 -27.98
CA THR A 11 -23.57 31.86 -28.43
C THR A 11 -23.56 31.03 -29.71
N MET A 12 -24.32 29.93 -29.76
CA MET A 12 -24.56 29.17 -30.99
C MET A 12 -26.04 29.21 -31.37
N HIS A 13 -26.32 29.80 -32.54
CA HIS A 13 -27.60 29.77 -33.22
C HIS A 13 -27.91 28.37 -33.76
N ARG A 14 -29.15 27.88 -33.60
CA ARG A 14 -29.68 26.77 -34.40
C ARG A 14 -31.02 27.16 -35.02
N LYS A 15 -31.07 27.03 -36.35
CA LYS A 15 -32.18 27.38 -37.25
C LYS A 15 -33.41 26.50 -37.00
N LYS A 16 -34.59 27.12 -37.10
CA LYS A 16 -35.91 26.48 -37.32
C LYS A 16 -35.97 25.83 -38.70
N VAL A 17 -36.58 24.65 -38.80
CA VAL A 17 -37.20 24.12 -40.03
C VAL A 17 -38.55 23.52 -39.64
N ASP A 18 -39.57 23.94 -40.38
CA ASP A 18 -40.98 23.55 -40.23
C ASP A 18 -41.30 22.18 -40.89
N GLY A 19 -42.23 21.46 -40.25
CA GLY A 19 -43.42 20.88 -40.88
C GLY A 19 -43.30 19.62 -41.76
N ARG A 20 -43.74 18.47 -41.21
CA ARG A 20 -44.79 17.65 -41.83
C ARG A 20 -45.37 16.64 -40.82
N LYS A 21 -46.70 16.64 -40.75
CA LYS A 21 -47.54 15.66 -40.05
C LYS A 21 -47.44 14.32 -40.78
N ASP A 22 -47.30 13.24 -40.03
CA ASP A 22 -47.84 11.93 -40.42
C ASP A 22 -48.43 11.28 -39.17
N GLU A 23 -49.77 11.18 -39.19
CA GLU A 23 -50.55 10.38 -38.27
C GLU A 23 -50.35 8.91 -38.62
N ARG A 24 -49.86 8.11 -37.67
CA ARG A 24 -50.17 6.67 -37.63
C ARG A 24 -49.88 6.06 -36.25
N LYS A 25 -50.99 5.76 -35.58
CA LYS A 25 -51.27 4.64 -34.66
C LYS A 25 -50.56 4.63 -33.30
N ASP A 26 -51.38 4.95 -32.31
CA ASP A 26 -51.35 4.39 -30.97
C ASP A 26 -51.09 2.87 -30.99
N GLU A 27 -50.04 2.45 -30.30
CA GLU A 27 -49.98 1.25 -29.45
C GLU A 27 -48.59 1.20 -28.77
N ASN A 28 -48.55 0.75 -27.52
CA ASN A 28 -47.39 0.66 -26.62
C ASN A 28 -46.89 1.94 -25.91
N LYS A 29 -47.76 2.51 -25.06
CA LYS A 29 -47.38 3.41 -23.95
C LYS A 29 -47.19 2.72 -22.59
N ASP A 30 -47.44 1.41 -22.50
CA ASP A 30 -47.38 0.68 -21.22
C ASP A 30 -46.09 -0.12 -20.95
N ASP A 31 -45.21 -0.32 -21.94
CA ASP A 31 -43.93 -1.02 -21.71
C ASP A 31 -42.78 -0.08 -21.29
N ARG A 32 -42.84 1.22 -21.61
CA ARG A 32 -41.80 2.20 -21.17
C ARG A 32 -41.93 2.66 -19.72
N LYS A 33 -43.02 2.30 -19.02
CA LYS A 33 -43.20 2.62 -17.58
C LYS A 33 -42.73 1.52 -16.64
N LYS A 34 -42.37 0.34 -17.16
CA LYS A 34 -41.82 -0.76 -16.35
C LYS A 34 -40.30 -0.77 -16.30
N GLU A 35 -39.61 -0.23 -17.30
CA GLU A 35 -38.13 -0.17 -17.31
C GLU A 35 -37.56 0.95 -16.42
N HIS A 36 -38.25 2.08 -16.25
CA HIS A 36 -37.75 3.18 -15.39
C HIS A 36 -38.04 3.04 -13.89
N LYS A 37 -38.84 2.05 -13.46
CA LYS A 37 -39.13 1.80 -12.03
C LYS A 37 -38.15 0.82 -11.36
N GLY A 38 -37.35 0.08 -12.15
CA GLY A 38 -36.32 -0.83 -11.67
C GLY A 38 -35.07 -0.09 -11.17
N ASP A 39 -34.56 0.83 -11.99
CA ASP A 39 -33.30 1.56 -11.72
C ASP A 39 -33.34 2.41 -10.44
N GLY A 40 -34.47 3.05 -10.14
CA GLY A 40 -34.61 3.89 -8.94
C GLY A 40 -34.60 3.09 -7.64
N LYS A 41 -35.13 1.86 -7.64
CA LYS A 41 -35.13 0.98 -6.45
C LYS A 41 -33.76 0.34 -6.24
N ASP A 42 -33.08 -0.05 -7.31
CA ASP A 42 -31.75 -0.65 -7.23
C ASP A 42 -30.67 0.37 -6.86
N ASN A 43 -30.77 1.62 -7.35
CA ASN A 43 -29.89 2.70 -6.90
C ASN A 43 -30.12 3.05 -5.44
N LYS A 44 -31.38 3.16 -4.99
CA LYS A 44 -31.69 3.41 -3.59
C LYS A 44 -31.16 2.31 -2.67
N ARG A 45 -31.31 1.03 -3.04
CA ARG A 45 -30.75 -0.10 -2.29
C ARG A 45 -29.22 -0.11 -2.25
N LYS A 46 -28.56 0.27 -3.36
CA LYS A 46 -27.09 0.40 -3.41
C LYS A 46 -26.60 1.52 -2.51
N GLU A 47 -27.31 2.65 -2.50
CA GLU A 47 -27.02 3.81 -1.65
C GLU A 47 -27.23 3.47 -0.16
N GLU A 48 -28.36 2.85 0.20
CA GLU A 48 -28.62 2.34 1.56
C GLU A 48 -27.52 1.37 2.02
N ARG A 49 -27.13 0.39 1.19
CA ARG A 49 -26.06 -0.56 1.51
C ARG A 49 -24.69 0.13 1.65
N TYR A 50 -24.43 1.16 0.85
CA TYR A 50 -23.21 1.94 0.94
C TYR A 50 -23.13 2.70 2.27
N ASP A 51 -24.25 3.29 2.69
CA ASP A 51 -24.36 4.02 3.95
C ASP A 51 -24.24 3.08 5.17
N GLU A 52 -24.90 1.92 5.14
CA GLU A 52 -24.78 0.89 6.19
C GLU A 52 -23.32 0.42 6.36
N ARG A 53 -22.65 0.11 5.25
CA ARG A 53 -21.23 -0.27 5.27
C ARG A 53 -20.38 0.84 5.86
N ARG A 54 -20.59 2.08 5.42
CA ARG A 54 -19.81 3.23 5.89
C ARG A 54 -20.01 3.46 7.39
N GLU A 55 -21.22 3.30 7.89
CA GLU A 55 -21.52 3.44 9.31
C GLU A 55 -20.88 2.31 10.14
N PHE A 56 -20.96 1.07 9.66
CA PHE A 56 -20.24 -0.06 10.26
C PHE A 56 -18.73 0.21 10.38
N LEU A 57 -18.11 0.76 9.31
CA LEU A 57 -16.69 1.10 9.31
C LEU A 57 -16.36 2.27 10.26
N ARG A 58 -17.24 3.27 10.38
CA ARG A 58 -17.09 4.34 11.40
C ARG A 58 -17.14 3.80 12.81
N GLN A 59 -18.07 2.89 13.08
CA GLN A 59 -18.16 2.23 14.38
C GLN A 59 -16.88 1.41 14.66
N THR A 60 -16.41 0.66 13.67
CA THR A 60 -15.13 -0.07 13.73
C THR A 60 -13.94 0.85 14.03
N ALA A 61 -13.89 2.03 13.39
CA ALA A 61 -12.89 3.06 13.67
C ALA A 61 -12.97 3.55 15.12
N SER A 62 -14.19 3.82 15.59
CA SER A 62 -14.47 4.29 16.95
C SER A 62 -13.99 3.27 17.99
N ASP A 63 -14.36 2.01 17.81
CA ASP A 63 -13.98 0.92 18.72
C ASP A 63 -12.47 0.68 18.72
N THR A 64 -11.85 0.73 17.54
CA THR A 64 -10.40 0.62 17.41
C THR A 64 -9.69 1.72 18.20
N ARG A 65 -10.10 2.98 18.05
CA ARG A 65 -9.50 4.09 18.81
C ARG A 65 -9.64 3.94 20.33
N LYS A 66 -10.76 3.39 20.80
CA LYS A 66 -10.98 3.16 22.24
C LYS A 66 -10.05 2.08 22.79
N GLU A 67 -9.75 1.05 22.00
CA GLU A 67 -8.90 -0.07 22.40
C GLU A 67 -7.40 0.21 22.30
N LEU A 68 -6.99 1.06 21.36
CA LEU A 68 -5.60 1.34 21.07
C LEU A 68 -4.77 1.74 22.31
N PRO A 69 -5.23 2.64 23.21
CA PRO A 69 -4.49 2.95 24.44
C PRO A 69 -4.29 1.74 25.36
N ARG A 70 -5.30 0.86 25.46
CA ARG A 70 -5.23 -0.37 26.26
C ARG A 70 -4.25 -1.37 25.66
N ILE A 71 -4.24 -1.53 24.35
CA ILE A 71 -3.28 -2.40 23.63
C ILE A 71 -1.86 -1.85 23.80
N ALA A 72 -1.67 -0.55 23.56
CA ALA A 72 -0.36 0.09 23.64
C ALA A 72 0.21 0.10 25.07
N SER A 73 -0.61 0.25 26.11
CA SER A 73 -0.14 0.26 27.51
C SER A 73 0.38 -1.10 28.00
N GLN A 74 0.00 -2.19 27.32
CA GLN A 74 0.53 -3.54 27.60
C GLN A 74 1.94 -3.74 27.03
N TYR A 75 2.41 -2.83 26.17
CA TYR A 75 3.70 -2.89 25.51
C TYR A 75 4.72 -1.96 26.17
N ARG A 76 5.44 -2.43 27.19
CA ARG A 76 6.45 -1.58 27.87
C ARG A 76 7.62 -1.17 26.96
N THR A 77 8.07 -2.06 26.07
CA THR A 77 9.24 -1.85 25.21
C THR A 77 8.90 -1.85 23.72
N PHE A 78 7.72 -2.34 23.33
CA PHE A 78 7.24 -2.31 21.96
C PHE A 78 6.47 -1.00 21.70
N ASN A 79 7.21 0.07 21.38
CA ASN A 79 6.63 1.40 21.19
C ASN A 79 5.84 1.49 19.87
N THR A 80 4.51 1.38 19.95
CA THR A 80 3.61 1.52 18.79
C THR A 80 3.51 2.92 18.20
N GLN A 81 4.07 3.94 18.86
CA GLN A 81 4.17 5.30 18.33
C GLN A 81 5.49 5.54 17.59
N ALA A 82 6.44 4.61 17.66
CA ALA A 82 7.72 4.75 17.01
C ALA A 82 7.52 4.87 15.49
N CYS A 83 8.22 5.84 14.89
CA CYS A 83 8.32 5.98 13.46
C CYS A 83 9.61 6.72 13.07
N THR A 84 10.06 6.48 11.85
CA THR A 84 11.18 7.20 11.22
C THR A 84 10.75 7.70 9.85
N LEU A 85 10.92 9.00 9.60
CA LEU A 85 10.74 9.56 8.25
C LEU A 85 12.04 9.40 7.48
N TYR A 86 12.02 8.59 6.43
CA TYR A 86 13.11 8.48 5.45
C TYR A 86 12.84 9.37 4.26
N MET A 87 13.89 9.92 3.66
CA MET A 87 13.81 10.65 2.40
C MET A 87 14.92 10.24 1.44
N LEU A 88 14.62 10.32 0.14
CA LEU A 88 15.68 10.26 -0.87
C LEU A 88 16.45 11.59 -0.89
N PRO A 89 17.77 11.58 -1.10
CA PRO A 89 18.57 12.79 -1.17
C PRO A 89 18.05 13.74 -2.25
N VAL A 90 17.88 15.02 -1.90
CA VAL A 90 17.64 16.08 -2.86
C VAL A 90 19.00 16.66 -3.24
N VAL A 91 19.37 16.63 -4.52
CA VAL A 91 20.53 17.39 -5.00
C VAL A 91 20.12 18.86 -4.97
N LEU A 92 20.21 19.49 -3.80
CA LEU A 92 20.01 20.93 -3.64
C LEU A 92 21.30 21.65 -4.04
N LEU A 93 21.19 22.55 -5.01
CA LEU A 93 22.26 23.47 -5.41
C LEU A 93 22.55 24.58 -4.38
N SER A 94 22.10 24.47 -3.14
CA SER A 94 22.39 25.47 -2.11
C SER A 94 22.31 24.94 -0.68
N SER A 95 23.37 25.24 0.06
CA SER A 95 23.58 24.96 1.47
C SER A 95 22.55 25.65 2.36
N ILE A 96 21.55 24.91 2.84
CA ILE A 96 20.82 25.29 4.06
C ILE A 96 20.67 24.04 4.92
N ALA A 97 21.33 24.04 6.07
CA ALA A 97 21.21 23.01 7.08
C ALA A 97 19.92 23.24 7.89
N THR A 98 18.86 22.52 7.55
CA THR A 98 17.84 22.12 8.51
C THR A 98 18.08 20.65 8.87
N THR A 99 17.55 20.20 10.01
CA THR A 99 17.68 18.80 10.48
C THR A 99 17.07 17.86 9.43
N ASN A 100 17.89 17.45 8.47
CA ASN A 100 17.46 16.62 7.37
C ASN A 100 17.11 15.23 7.94
N PRO A 101 15.98 14.64 7.54
CA PRO A 101 15.73 13.23 7.83
C PRO A 101 16.90 12.38 7.32
N PRO A 102 17.16 11.20 7.91
CA PRO A 102 18.28 10.37 7.50
C PRO A 102 18.25 10.16 5.99
N ASP A 103 19.31 10.59 5.33
CA ASP A 103 19.53 10.32 3.91
C ASP A 103 19.57 8.80 3.74
N LEU A 104 18.77 8.28 2.81
CA LEU A 104 18.74 6.86 2.50
C LEU A 104 19.54 6.61 1.21
N PRO A 105 20.87 6.33 1.31
CA PRO A 105 21.71 6.14 0.14
C PRO A 105 21.29 4.88 -0.64
N PRO A 106 21.75 4.74 -1.90
CA PRO A 106 21.65 3.47 -2.61
C PRO A 106 22.24 2.31 -1.80
N LEU A 107 21.62 1.14 -1.90
CA LEU A 107 22.16 -0.07 -1.26
C LEU A 107 23.43 -0.53 -1.97
N ASP A 108 24.34 -1.12 -1.19
CA ASP A 108 25.51 -1.83 -1.70
C ASP A 108 25.21 -3.33 -1.74
N PRO A 109 25.09 -3.96 -2.92
CA PRO A 109 24.83 -5.40 -3.07
C PRO A 109 25.82 -6.30 -2.34
N SER A 110 27.06 -5.84 -2.12
CA SER A 110 28.05 -6.60 -1.36
C SER A 110 27.75 -6.68 0.14
N GLN A 111 26.88 -5.80 0.64
CA GLN A 111 26.36 -5.79 2.01
C GLN A 111 25.07 -6.61 2.16
N CYS A 112 24.59 -7.23 1.07
CA CYS A 112 23.47 -8.15 1.17
C CYS A 112 23.82 -9.24 2.19
N PRO A 113 22.94 -9.56 3.15
CA PRO A 113 23.23 -10.57 4.15
C PRO A 113 23.64 -11.87 3.45
N ASP A 114 24.90 -12.28 3.58
CA ASP A 114 25.42 -13.46 2.91
C ASP A 114 24.71 -14.69 3.48
N ARG A 115 23.72 -15.17 2.74
CA ARG A 115 22.81 -16.24 3.17
C ARG A 115 23.06 -17.53 2.41
N THR A 116 24.31 -17.78 2.01
CA THR A 116 24.79 -19.13 1.77
C THR A 116 24.74 -19.91 3.09
N LYS A 117 23.62 -20.57 3.37
CA LYS A 117 23.56 -21.58 4.44
C LYS A 117 24.65 -22.63 4.15
N SER A 118 25.63 -22.71 5.03
CA SER A 118 26.20 -23.98 5.52
C SER A 118 26.30 -25.09 4.46
N GLN A 119 27.19 -24.94 3.48
CA GLN A 119 27.75 -26.12 2.81
C GLN A 119 29.27 -26.04 2.88
N SER A 120 29.81 -27.09 3.49
CA SER A 120 31.19 -27.51 3.62
C SER A 120 32.27 -26.68 2.93
N ILE A 121 33.31 -26.39 3.71
CA ILE A 121 34.69 -26.22 3.26
C ILE A 121 34.95 -27.11 2.04
N ALA A 122 35.41 -26.48 0.95
CA ALA A 122 35.78 -27.05 -0.35
C ALA A 122 34.70 -27.02 -1.45
N SER A 123 34.45 -25.84 -2.03
CA SER A 123 34.41 -25.73 -3.50
C SER A 123 34.62 -24.27 -3.94
N PHE A 124 35.47 -24.08 -4.96
CA PHE A 124 35.77 -22.82 -5.64
C PHE A 124 34.61 -22.39 -6.57
N VAL A 125 33.36 -22.49 -6.10
CA VAL A 125 32.19 -22.06 -6.87
C VAL A 125 31.83 -20.64 -6.42
N PRO A 126 31.78 -19.65 -7.33
CA PRO A 126 31.34 -18.29 -6.95
C PRO A 126 29.95 -18.37 -6.31
N PRO A 127 29.66 -17.56 -5.27
CA PRO A 127 28.39 -17.63 -4.56
C PRO A 127 27.25 -17.41 -5.55
N VAL A 128 26.39 -18.42 -5.70
CA VAL A 128 25.18 -18.31 -6.50
C VAL A 128 24.26 -17.35 -5.76
N SER A 129 24.02 -16.17 -6.34
CA SER A 129 23.03 -15.21 -5.85
C SER A 129 21.70 -15.93 -5.64
N HIS A 130 21.25 -16.02 -4.38
CA HIS A 130 19.91 -16.49 -4.08
C HIS A 130 18.94 -15.47 -4.66
N LYS A 131 18.12 -15.89 -5.62
CA LYS A 131 17.07 -15.06 -6.20
C LYS A 131 15.73 -15.52 -5.68
N THR A 132 14.90 -14.56 -5.32
CA THR A 132 13.56 -14.81 -4.78
C THR A 132 12.54 -14.60 -5.87
N ALA A 133 11.67 -15.59 -6.08
CA ALA A 133 10.57 -15.44 -7.01
C ALA A 133 9.49 -14.54 -6.38
N ILE A 134 9.12 -13.48 -7.08
CA ILE A 134 7.96 -12.67 -6.70
C ILE A 134 6.70 -13.55 -6.78
N ARG A 135 5.86 -13.48 -5.76
CA ARG A 135 4.52 -14.06 -5.76
C ARG A 135 3.47 -12.97 -5.83
N VAL A 136 2.46 -13.14 -6.67
CA VAL A 136 1.31 -12.24 -6.72
C VAL A 136 0.06 -12.99 -6.29
N VAL A 137 -0.60 -12.49 -5.24
CA VAL A 137 -1.78 -13.13 -4.65
C VAL A 137 -2.98 -12.20 -4.69
N ASN A 138 -4.16 -12.76 -5.00
CA ASN A 138 -5.42 -12.06 -4.85
C ASN A 138 -5.87 -12.16 -3.40
N GLY A 139 -5.43 -11.21 -2.57
CA GLY A 139 -5.63 -11.29 -1.15
C GLY A 139 -5.48 -9.97 -0.42
N ASP A 140 -5.96 -9.99 0.81
CA ASP A 140 -5.77 -8.89 1.77
C ASP A 140 -4.30 -8.80 2.21
N THR A 141 -3.83 -7.57 2.38
CA THR A 141 -2.43 -7.28 2.73
C THR A 141 -2.04 -7.89 4.09
N LEU A 142 -2.89 -7.77 5.11
CA LEU A 142 -2.57 -8.22 6.46
C LEU A 142 -2.72 -9.73 6.61
N ASP A 143 -3.73 -10.33 5.96
CA ASP A 143 -3.90 -11.78 5.95
C ASP A 143 -2.72 -12.45 5.22
N THR A 144 -2.23 -11.83 4.14
CA THR A 144 -1.00 -12.27 3.45
C THR A 144 0.21 -12.16 4.38
N ALA A 145 0.38 -11.02 5.07
CA ALA A 145 1.50 -10.83 6.00
C ALA A 145 1.48 -11.85 7.16
N LEU A 146 0.31 -12.16 7.71
CA LEU A 146 0.15 -13.19 8.73
C LEU A 146 0.61 -14.57 8.24
N SER A 147 0.32 -14.92 7.00
CA SER A 147 0.77 -16.20 6.41
C SER A 147 2.29 -16.29 6.29
N LEU A 148 2.98 -15.16 6.13
CA LEU A 148 4.44 -15.09 6.04
C LEU A 148 5.13 -15.04 7.41
N CYS A 149 4.48 -14.46 8.42
CA CYS A 149 5.04 -14.26 9.76
C CYS A 149 5.20 -15.54 10.60
N GLN A 150 4.62 -16.69 10.19
CA GLN A 150 4.70 -17.98 10.92
C GLN A 150 4.45 -17.87 12.45
N GLY A 151 3.57 -16.96 12.87
CA GLY A 151 3.23 -16.79 14.29
C GLY A 151 4.17 -15.90 15.10
N LEU A 152 5.04 -15.11 14.47
CA LEU A 152 5.85 -14.10 15.16
C LEU A 152 4.96 -13.05 15.86
N THR A 153 5.10 -12.96 17.17
CA THR A 153 4.31 -12.11 18.07
C THR A 153 5.10 -10.92 18.59
N VAL A 154 4.42 -9.99 19.25
CA VAL A 154 5.07 -8.88 19.99
C VAL A 154 6.03 -9.42 21.06
N ARG A 155 5.67 -10.53 21.74
CA ARG A 155 6.51 -11.18 22.75
C ARG A 155 7.86 -11.58 22.18
N ASP A 156 7.87 -12.21 21.01
CA ASP A 156 9.08 -12.71 20.37
C ASP A 156 10.04 -11.56 20.04
N LEU A 157 9.51 -10.44 19.56
CA LEU A 157 10.30 -9.24 19.26
C LEU A 157 10.88 -8.60 20.52
N VAL A 158 10.07 -8.47 21.59
CA VAL A 158 10.52 -7.91 22.87
C VAL A 158 11.60 -8.77 23.51
N GLN A 159 11.44 -10.10 23.48
CA GLN A 159 12.43 -11.03 24.01
C GLN A 159 13.72 -11.00 23.20
N SER A 160 13.63 -10.96 21.87
CA SER A 160 14.80 -10.89 20.98
C SER A 160 15.60 -9.59 21.17
N GLN A 161 14.92 -8.45 21.35
CA GLN A 161 15.59 -7.19 21.69
C GLN A 161 16.31 -7.25 23.04
N ALA A 162 15.67 -7.82 24.07
CA ALA A 162 16.29 -8.01 25.38
C ALA A 162 17.51 -8.95 25.31
N GLN A 163 17.43 -10.02 24.52
CA GLN A 163 18.55 -10.93 24.28
C GLN A 163 19.71 -10.25 23.56
N LEU A 164 19.46 -9.43 22.53
CA LEU A 164 20.50 -8.67 21.84
C LEU A 164 21.22 -7.68 22.77
N ILE A 165 20.48 -7.02 23.66
CA ILE A 165 21.07 -6.14 24.70
C ILE A 165 22.03 -6.94 25.59
N ASN A 166 21.66 -8.17 25.97
CA ASN A 166 22.49 -9.05 26.80
C ASN A 166 23.65 -9.71 26.04
N LEU A 167 23.49 -10.03 24.76
CA LEU A 167 24.51 -10.68 23.90
C LEU A 167 25.56 -9.71 23.38
N ASN A 168 25.21 -8.43 23.21
CA ASN A 168 26.19 -7.37 22.93
C ASN A 168 27.23 -7.22 24.06
N ALA A 169 26.99 -7.79 25.24
CA ALA A 169 27.99 -7.92 26.29
C ALA A 169 29.00 -9.07 26.07
N ASN A 170 28.66 -10.08 25.24
CA ASN A 170 29.42 -11.33 25.06
C ASN A 170 29.79 -11.67 23.59
N GLY A 171 29.58 -10.76 22.63
CA GLY A 171 30.27 -10.78 21.32
C GLY A 171 29.80 -11.78 20.25
N SER A 172 28.62 -12.41 20.38
CA SER A 172 28.07 -13.31 19.35
C SER A 172 26.63 -12.93 19.00
N THR A 173 26.39 -12.48 17.77
CA THR A 173 25.07 -12.05 17.28
C THR A 173 24.53 -12.99 16.20
N THR A 174 23.57 -13.84 16.54
CA THR A 174 22.67 -14.42 15.53
C THR A 174 21.64 -13.35 15.16
N PRO A 175 21.41 -13.01 13.87
CA PRO A 175 20.40 -12.02 13.50
C PRO A 175 19.01 -12.49 13.95
N SER A 176 18.38 -11.72 14.84
CA SER A 176 16.97 -11.92 15.18
C SER A 176 16.12 -11.74 13.93
N ALA A 177 15.20 -12.67 13.66
CA ALA A 177 14.25 -12.52 12.57
C ALA A 177 13.43 -11.23 12.75
N LYS A 178 13.46 -10.36 11.74
CA LYS A 178 12.60 -9.16 11.68
C LYS A 178 11.18 -9.57 11.26
N PRO A 179 10.14 -8.85 11.72
CA PRO A 179 8.77 -9.12 11.28
C PRO A 179 8.62 -8.81 9.78
N THR A 180 7.57 -9.33 9.16
CA THR A 180 7.23 -8.98 7.77
C THR A 180 7.00 -7.47 7.64
N LEU A 181 7.61 -6.85 6.63
CA LEU A 181 7.36 -5.46 6.28
C LEU A 181 6.16 -5.38 5.32
N VAL A 182 5.18 -4.56 5.68
CA VAL A 182 4.00 -4.30 4.87
C VAL A 182 4.08 -2.89 4.26
N LEU A 183 3.81 -2.77 2.97
CA LEU A 183 3.62 -1.48 2.32
C LEU A 183 2.21 -0.94 2.62
N ASN A 184 2.13 0.21 3.30
CA ASN A 184 0.92 1.01 3.38
C ASN A 184 0.81 1.89 2.13
N LEU A 185 -0.27 1.73 1.37
CA LEU A 185 -0.62 2.52 0.19
C LEU A 185 -1.21 3.88 0.63
N ALA A 186 -0.34 4.68 1.23
CA ALA A 186 -0.72 5.79 2.08
C ALA A 186 -1.37 6.97 1.32
N SER A 187 -2.20 7.70 2.04
CA SER A 187 -2.60 9.05 1.69
C SER A 187 -1.42 10.01 1.91
N ASP A 188 -1.19 10.90 0.96
CA ASP A 188 -0.25 12.01 1.10
C ASP A 188 -0.75 13.07 2.09
N ILE A 189 -2.05 13.32 2.18
CA ILE A 189 -2.60 14.47 2.93
C ILE A 189 -3.04 14.09 4.35
N HIS A 190 -3.62 12.89 4.52
CA HIS A 190 -4.30 12.50 5.75
C HIS A 190 -3.69 11.22 6.33
N ALA A 191 -3.18 11.30 7.56
CA ALA A 191 -2.71 10.14 8.30
C ALA A 191 -3.80 9.06 8.44
N GLY A 192 -3.58 7.90 7.83
CA GLY A 192 -4.56 6.80 7.82
C GLY A 192 -5.73 7.02 6.88
N GLY A 193 -5.61 7.97 5.93
CA GLY A 193 -6.65 8.26 4.97
C GLY A 193 -7.96 8.71 5.61
N GLY A 194 -9.06 8.13 5.14
CA GLY A 194 -10.42 8.43 5.61
C GLY A 194 -10.95 7.47 6.68
N TRP A 195 -10.10 6.71 7.39
CA TRP A 195 -10.55 5.59 8.23
C TRP A 195 -11.55 6.01 9.31
N HIS A 196 -11.38 7.19 9.91
CA HIS A 196 -12.35 7.75 10.88
C HIS A 196 -13.74 8.00 10.29
N ASN A 197 -13.83 8.20 8.98
CA ASN A 197 -15.06 8.57 8.27
C ASN A 197 -15.75 7.38 7.59
N GLY A 198 -15.26 6.16 7.85
CA GLY A 198 -15.77 4.92 7.26
C GLY A 198 -15.34 4.71 5.81
N ALA A 199 -14.22 5.30 5.39
CA ALA A 199 -13.65 5.03 4.07
C ALA A 199 -13.08 3.61 4.02
N MET A 200 -13.03 3.02 2.82
CA MET A 200 -12.55 1.66 2.61
C MET A 200 -11.55 1.66 1.46
N ALA A 201 -10.26 1.67 1.81
CA ALA A 201 -9.17 1.28 0.95
C ALA A 201 -8.12 0.54 1.80
N GLN A 202 -6.95 0.27 1.22
CA GLN A 202 -5.92 -0.54 1.87
C GLN A 202 -5.34 0.15 3.12
N GLU A 203 -5.08 1.46 3.08
CA GLU A 203 -4.59 2.20 4.25
C GLU A 203 -5.62 2.18 5.39
N GLU A 204 -6.90 2.42 5.09
CA GLU A 204 -7.94 2.38 6.11
C GLU A 204 -8.08 0.98 6.73
N GLU A 205 -7.95 -0.09 5.93
CA GLU A 205 -7.95 -1.47 6.43
C GLU A 205 -6.81 -1.74 7.42
N LEU A 206 -5.61 -1.20 7.13
CA LEU A 206 -4.48 -1.25 8.07
C LEU A 206 -4.83 -0.52 9.37
N CYS A 207 -5.43 0.68 9.30
CA CYS A 207 -5.81 1.45 10.49
C CYS A 207 -6.95 0.82 11.30
N TYR A 208 -7.91 0.14 10.66
CA TYR A 208 -8.98 -0.56 11.36
C TYR A 208 -8.47 -1.75 12.18
N ARG A 209 -7.38 -2.36 11.73
CA ARG A 209 -6.97 -3.69 12.22
C ARG A 209 -5.69 -3.70 13.04
N THR A 210 -4.88 -2.65 12.94
CA THR A 210 -3.57 -2.61 13.55
C THR A 210 -3.36 -1.37 14.40
N THR A 211 -2.23 -1.34 15.12
CA THR A 211 -1.78 -0.15 15.85
C THR A 211 -1.15 0.92 14.97
N LEU A 212 -1.13 0.75 13.63
CA LEU A 212 -0.43 1.64 12.69
C LEU A 212 -0.78 3.12 12.89
N SER A 213 -2.04 3.44 13.20
CA SER A 213 -2.48 4.83 13.37
C SER A 213 -1.74 5.57 14.50
N HIS A 214 -1.10 4.88 15.45
CA HIS A 214 -0.23 5.50 16.46
C HIS A 214 1.10 6.01 15.90
N SER A 215 1.63 5.39 14.84
CA SER A 215 2.86 5.80 14.17
C SER A 215 2.63 6.84 13.07
N LEU A 216 1.39 7.03 12.59
CA LEU A 216 1.05 8.00 11.55
C LEU A 216 0.87 9.41 12.14
N HIS A 217 1.95 10.00 12.64
CA HIS A 217 1.90 11.32 13.27
C HIS A 217 1.59 12.42 12.26
N ARG A 218 0.62 13.29 12.59
CA ARG A 218 0.12 14.35 11.70
C ARG A 218 1.19 15.36 11.28
N TYR A 219 2.26 15.56 12.05
CA TYR A 219 3.31 16.52 11.72
C TYR A 219 4.14 16.12 10.48
N HIS A 220 4.09 14.85 10.08
CA HIS A 220 4.70 14.38 8.83
C HIS A 220 3.82 14.63 7.60
N TYR A 221 2.58 15.10 7.79
CA TYR A 221 1.62 15.28 6.71
C TYR A 221 1.49 16.78 6.34
N PRO A 222 1.39 17.12 5.05
CA PRO A 222 1.38 16.19 3.91
C PRO A 222 2.75 15.51 3.69
N LEU A 223 2.71 14.22 3.36
CA LEU A 223 3.92 13.44 3.08
C LEU A 223 4.63 14.03 1.86
N HIS A 224 5.94 14.22 1.99
CA HIS A 224 6.75 14.71 0.89
C HIS A 224 6.79 13.66 -0.25
N PRO A 225 6.78 14.05 -1.54
CA PRO A 225 6.75 13.09 -2.65
C PRO A 225 7.90 12.07 -2.64
N ARG A 226 9.04 12.42 -2.03
CA ARG A 226 10.23 11.57 -1.91
C ARG A 226 10.47 11.02 -0.50
N SER A 227 9.43 10.95 0.33
CA SER A 227 9.53 10.42 1.70
C SER A 227 8.75 9.13 1.91
N ALA A 228 9.19 8.36 2.91
CA ALA A 228 8.54 7.17 3.41
C ALA A 228 8.52 7.24 4.93
N LEU A 229 7.37 6.91 5.53
CA LEU A 229 7.25 6.83 6.97
C LEU A 229 7.32 5.36 7.39
N TYR A 230 8.42 4.99 8.05
CA TYR A 230 8.64 3.65 8.57
C TYR A 230 8.11 3.54 10.01
N ALA A 231 7.30 2.52 10.27
CA ALA A 231 6.74 2.17 11.57
C ALA A 231 7.23 0.76 11.95
N PRO A 232 8.25 0.64 12.82
CA PRO A 232 8.85 -0.66 13.14
C PRO A 232 7.94 -1.57 13.96
N ASN A 233 7.04 -1.00 14.77
CA ASN A 233 6.32 -1.72 15.82
C ASN A 233 4.81 -1.62 15.61
N VAL A 234 4.27 -2.46 14.73
CA VAL A 234 2.82 -2.52 14.45
C VAL A 234 2.27 -3.86 14.90
N SER A 235 1.21 -3.86 15.71
CA SER A 235 0.53 -5.08 16.13
C SER A 235 -0.84 -5.21 15.46
N LEU A 236 -1.18 -6.41 15.01
CA LEU A 236 -2.45 -6.76 14.37
C LEU A 236 -3.39 -7.42 15.37
N PHE A 237 -4.58 -6.85 15.59
CA PHE A 237 -5.51 -7.31 16.64
C PHE A 237 -6.93 -7.56 16.13
N ARG A 238 -7.16 -7.46 14.83
CA ARG A 238 -8.49 -7.61 14.22
C ARG A 238 -8.41 -8.32 12.88
N SER A 239 -9.39 -9.17 12.63
CA SER A 239 -9.59 -9.88 11.35
C SER A 239 -10.04 -8.94 10.24
N SER A 240 -10.03 -9.41 8.99
CA SER A 240 -10.34 -8.61 7.81
C SER A 240 -11.80 -8.20 7.72
N PHE A 241 -12.09 -7.24 6.84
CA PHE A 241 -13.46 -6.81 6.57
C PHE A 241 -14.38 -7.98 6.18
N THR A 242 -13.86 -8.97 5.44
CA THR A 242 -14.63 -10.14 4.98
C THR A 242 -15.13 -11.03 6.11
N THR A 243 -14.46 -11.00 7.27
CA THR A 243 -14.84 -11.72 8.49
C THR A 243 -15.42 -10.78 9.55
N GLY A 244 -15.94 -9.63 9.10
CA GLY A 244 -16.67 -8.68 9.92
C GLY A 244 -15.80 -7.86 10.87
N HIS A 245 -14.50 -7.68 10.57
CA HIS A 245 -13.62 -6.87 11.41
C HIS A 245 -13.65 -7.32 12.88
N THR A 246 -13.77 -8.63 13.10
CA THR A 246 -13.84 -9.22 14.44
C THR A 246 -12.49 -9.12 15.13
N ARG A 247 -12.47 -8.61 16.35
CA ARG A 247 -11.27 -8.51 17.18
C ARG A 247 -10.79 -9.91 17.60
N PHE A 248 -9.47 -10.12 17.64
CA PHE A 248 -8.90 -11.35 18.18
C PHE A 248 -9.18 -11.48 19.68
N GLN A 249 -9.61 -12.67 20.09
CA GLN A 249 -9.84 -13.00 21.50
C GLN A 249 -8.52 -13.39 22.18
N GLU A 250 -7.54 -12.48 22.15
CA GLU A 250 -6.25 -12.64 22.80
C GLU A 250 -6.22 -11.81 24.09
N PRO A 251 -6.16 -12.45 25.28
CA PRO A 251 -6.13 -11.74 26.56
C PRO A 251 -4.81 -10.98 26.80
N ASP A 252 -3.68 -11.51 26.32
CA ASP A 252 -2.37 -10.88 26.47
C ASP A 252 -1.92 -10.27 25.14
N ALA A 253 -1.93 -8.94 25.06
CA ALA A 253 -1.57 -8.23 23.83
C ALA A 253 -0.16 -8.58 23.32
N LEU A 254 0.74 -9.11 24.16
CA LEU A 254 2.07 -9.58 23.74
C LEU A 254 2.01 -10.78 22.78
N ASN A 255 0.94 -11.57 22.81
CA ASN A 255 0.76 -12.71 21.91
C ASN A 255 0.15 -12.30 20.57
N LEU A 256 -0.20 -11.02 20.38
CA LEU A 256 -0.70 -10.54 19.11
C LEU A 256 0.41 -10.56 18.04
N PRO A 257 0.07 -10.86 16.77
CA PRO A 257 1.00 -10.81 15.67
C PRO A 257 1.66 -9.43 15.54
N ALA A 258 2.96 -9.43 15.23
CA ALA A 258 3.74 -8.22 15.02
C ALA A 258 4.21 -8.08 13.56
N LEU A 259 4.20 -6.84 13.09
CA LEU A 259 4.50 -6.41 11.74
C LEU A 259 5.34 -5.13 11.81
N SER A 260 6.00 -4.80 10.71
CA SER A 260 6.45 -3.43 10.46
C SER A 260 5.75 -2.90 9.23
N VAL A 261 5.62 -1.58 9.13
CA VAL A 261 4.92 -0.93 8.01
C VAL A 261 5.79 0.17 7.45
N VAL A 262 5.86 0.27 6.12
CA VAL A 262 6.40 1.43 5.42
C VAL A 262 5.27 2.13 4.67
N SER A 263 5.07 3.41 4.92
CA SER A 263 4.00 4.21 4.33
C SER A 263 4.54 5.14 3.26
N VAL A 264 4.06 4.98 2.03
CA VAL A 264 4.41 5.84 0.89
C VAL A 264 3.14 6.17 0.11
N ALA A 265 2.96 7.45 -0.21
CA ALA A 265 1.85 7.90 -1.04
C ALA A 265 2.20 7.85 -2.52
N ALA A 266 1.31 7.32 -3.37
CA ALA A 266 1.46 7.40 -4.83
C ALA A 266 1.07 8.79 -5.37
N LEU A 267 1.30 9.04 -6.66
CA LEU A 267 0.80 10.24 -7.33
C LEU A 267 -0.72 10.24 -7.36
N ARG A 268 -1.36 11.41 -7.25
CA ARG A 268 -2.83 11.54 -7.33
C ARG A 268 -3.25 11.90 -8.75
N GLN A 269 -3.95 10.98 -9.41
CA GLN A 269 -4.53 11.17 -10.73
C GLN A 269 -3.53 11.76 -11.74
N PRO A 270 -2.35 11.13 -11.92
CA PRO A 270 -1.36 11.60 -12.88
C PRO A 270 -1.95 11.63 -14.29
N GLU A 271 -1.39 12.47 -15.15
CA GLU A 271 -1.75 12.46 -16.57
C GLU A 271 -1.27 11.15 -17.21
N LEU A 272 -2.13 10.55 -18.03
CA LEU A 272 -1.88 9.25 -18.66
C LEU A 272 -1.80 9.38 -20.18
N THR A 273 -1.17 8.40 -20.82
CA THR A 273 -1.19 8.24 -22.27
C THR A 273 -2.62 8.13 -22.81
N ALA A 274 -2.80 8.33 -24.12
CA ALA A 274 -4.12 8.34 -24.75
C ALA A 274 -4.90 7.02 -24.57
N ASP A 275 -4.20 5.89 -24.45
CA ASP A 275 -4.77 4.57 -24.15
C ASP A 275 -4.95 4.30 -22.64
N GLY A 276 -4.41 5.14 -21.77
CA GLY A 276 -4.52 5.04 -20.31
C GLY A 276 -3.62 3.95 -19.69
N GLU A 277 -2.74 3.33 -20.46
CA GLU A 277 -1.92 2.19 -20.02
C GLU A 277 -0.58 2.63 -19.38
N ASP A 278 -0.17 3.89 -19.57
CA ASP A 278 1.08 4.43 -19.04
C ASP A 278 0.95 5.90 -18.58
N PHE A 279 1.96 6.38 -17.85
CA PHE A 279 2.13 7.79 -17.51
C PHE A 279 2.39 8.62 -18.77
N ALA A 280 1.80 9.81 -18.86
CA ALA A 280 2.04 10.73 -19.98
C ALA A 280 3.41 11.42 -19.91
N ASP A 281 3.94 11.61 -18.70
CA ASP A 281 5.21 12.29 -18.42
C ASP A 281 6.17 11.31 -17.72
N ASP A 282 7.40 11.21 -18.23
CA ASP A 282 8.46 10.39 -17.63
C ASP A 282 8.84 10.90 -16.22
N THR A 283 8.59 12.16 -15.90
CA THR A 283 8.76 12.71 -14.54
C THR A 283 7.87 11.99 -13.52
N ASP A 284 6.61 11.68 -13.88
CA ASP A 284 5.69 10.96 -12.99
C ASP A 284 6.12 9.49 -12.82
N ARG A 285 6.65 8.89 -13.89
CA ARG A 285 7.28 7.57 -13.85
C ARG A 285 8.49 7.56 -12.92
N ASP A 286 9.39 8.53 -13.05
CA ASP A 286 10.60 8.67 -12.22
C ASP A 286 10.27 8.89 -10.75
N ILE A 287 9.25 9.71 -10.44
CA ILE A 287 8.76 9.89 -9.07
C ILE A 287 8.23 8.56 -8.52
N THR A 288 7.46 7.81 -9.32
CA THR A 288 6.92 6.50 -8.93
C THR A 288 8.05 5.49 -8.67
N MET A 289 9.05 5.42 -9.55
CA MET A 289 10.23 4.56 -9.35
C MET A 289 11.03 4.99 -8.11
N GLY A 290 11.21 6.28 -7.87
CA GLY A 290 11.86 6.79 -6.66
C GLY A 290 11.14 6.37 -5.38
N LYS A 291 9.82 6.43 -5.36
CA LYS A 291 8.99 5.93 -4.25
C LYS A 291 9.18 4.43 -4.01
N ILE A 292 9.25 3.63 -5.08
CA ILE A 292 9.50 2.19 -4.98
C ILE A 292 10.91 1.91 -4.44
N ARG A 293 11.95 2.59 -4.95
CA ARG A 293 13.31 2.50 -4.41
C ARG A 293 13.33 2.79 -2.92
N LEU A 294 12.63 3.83 -2.49
CA LEU A 294 12.56 4.21 -1.09
C LEU A 294 11.95 3.10 -0.21
N VAL A 295 10.86 2.46 -0.65
CA VAL A 295 10.26 1.30 0.03
C VAL A 295 11.27 0.17 0.20
N LEU A 296 11.96 -0.21 -0.89
CA LEU A 296 12.89 -1.34 -0.89
C LEU A 296 14.15 -1.05 -0.08
N ARG A 297 14.69 0.17 -0.16
CA ARG A 297 15.84 0.60 0.65
C ARG A 297 15.51 0.61 2.14
N VAL A 298 14.33 1.11 2.53
CA VAL A 298 13.89 1.05 3.94
C VAL A 298 13.83 -0.39 4.39
N ALA A 299 13.25 -1.28 3.57
CA ALA A 299 13.16 -2.70 3.91
C ALA A 299 14.51 -3.35 4.16
N ALA A 300 15.45 -3.19 3.24
CA ALA A 300 16.79 -3.77 3.35
C ALA A 300 17.59 -3.15 4.52
N THR A 301 17.57 -1.82 4.65
CA THR A 301 18.30 -1.08 5.70
C THR A 301 17.82 -1.47 7.10
N GLU A 302 16.51 -1.67 7.27
CA GLU A 302 15.91 -2.08 8.54
C GLU A 302 15.99 -3.60 8.80
N GLY A 303 16.57 -4.35 7.85
CA GLY A 303 16.83 -5.79 7.94
C GLY A 303 15.62 -6.69 7.69
N HIS A 304 14.56 -6.18 7.03
CA HIS A 304 13.38 -6.97 6.68
C HIS A 304 13.68 -7.87 5.48
N THR A 305 13.43 -9.18 5.63
CA THR A 305 13.61 -10.15 4.54
C THR A 305 12.31 -10.69 3.96
N LYS A 306 11.16 -10.34 4.55
CA LYS A 306 9.83 -10.71 4.05
C LYS A 306 9.03 -9.46 3.77
N LEU A 307 8.57 -9.31 2.53
CA LEU A 307 7.83 -8.13 2.08
C LEU A 307 6.43 -8.51 1.64
N VAL A 308 5.46 -7.70 2.07
CA VAL A 308 4.14 -7.64 1.43
C VAL A 308 3.95 -6.27 0.80
N LEU A 309 3.97 -6.25 -0.53
CA LEU A 309 3.77 -5.10 -1.39
C LEU A 309 2.34 -5.11 -1.96
N GLY A 310 2.01 -4.14 -2.81
CA GLY A 310 0.69 -4.01 -3.41
C GLY A 310 0.66 -3.07 -4.62
N ALA A 311 -0.54 -2.87 -5.15
CA ALA A 311 -0.76 -2.04 -6.35
C ALA A 311 -0.75 -0.54 -6.03
N LEU A 312 0.46 0.01 -5.84
CA LEU A 312 0.69 1.39 -5.42
C LEU A 312 -0.06 2.41 -6.30
N GLY A 313 -1.02 3.12 -5.72
CA GLY A 313 -1.78 4.17 -6.41
C GLY A 313 -2.80 3.69 -7.45
N CYS A 314 -2.94 2.39 -7.69
CA CYS A 314 -3.77 1.81 -8.75
C CYS A 314 -5.28 1.74 -8.42
N GLY A 315 -5.69 2.41 -7.34
CA GLY A 315 -7.08 2.49 -6.88
C GLY A 315 -7.64 3.91 -7.02
N VAL A 316 -8.01 4.52 -5.89
CA VAL A 316 -8.56 5.88 -5.82
C VAL A 316 -7.65 6.93 -6.49
N PHE A 317 -6.34 6.70 -6.48
CA PHE A 317 -5.35 7.61 -7.06
C PHE A 317 -5.12 7.42 -8.56
N ARG A 318 -5.77 6.43 -9.21
CA ARG A 318 -5.80 6.27 -10.67
C ARG A 318 -4.43 6.22 -11.36
N ASN A 319 -3.44 5.61 -10.73
CA ASN A 319 -2.17 5.31 -11.41
C ASN A 319 -2.40 4.11 -12.37
N PRO A 320 -1.72 4.09 -13.52
CA PRO A 320 -1.85 3.03 -14.53
C PRO A 320 -1.27 1.70 -14.00
N PRO A 321 -2.07 0.65 -13.78
CA PRO A 321 -1.60 -0.57 -13.12
C PRO A 321 -0.46 -1.28 -13.83
N ALA A 322 -0.49 -1.31 -15.18
CA ALA A 322 0.56 -1.95 -15.98
C ALA A 322 1.90 -1.23 -15.84
N ALA A 323 1.89 0.10 -15.93
CA ALA A 323 3.09 0.90 -15.75
C ALA A 323 3.61 0.89 -14.31
N VAL A 324 2.76 0.91 -13.29
CA VAL A 324 3.22 0.75 -11.89
C VAL A 324 3.87 -0.61 -11.66
N ALA A 325 3.27 -1.70 -12.17
CA ALA A 325 3.87 -3.02 -12.08
C ALA A 325 5.21 -3.08 -12.82
N LYS A 326 5.31 -2.46 -14.00
CA LYS A 326 6.58 -2.30 -14.73
C LYS A 326 7.61 -1.51 -13.93
N CYS A 327 7.24 -0.40 -13.29
CA CYS A 327 8.13 0.37 -12.42
C CYS A 327 8.69 -0.48 -11.26
N PHE A 328 7.86 -1.32 -10.63
CA PHE A 328 8.35 -2.26 -9.62
C PHE A 328 9.39 -3.22 -10.20
N LEU A 329 9.10 -3.85 -11.34
CA LEU A 329 10.00 -4.79 -11.97
C LEU A 329 11.34 -4.16 -12.39
N ASP A 330 11.27 -2.96 -12.97
CA ASP A 330 12.46 -2.22 -13.41
C ASP A 330 13.31 -1.83 -12.19
N VAL A 331 12.69 -1.35 -11.10
CA VAL A 331 13.41 -1.02 -9.88
C VAL A 331 14.04 -2.27 -9.25
N PHE A 332 13.33 -3.40 -9.14
CA PHE A 332 13.93 -4.64 -8.63
C PHE A 332 15.15 -5.11 -9.46
N ARG A 333 15.22 -4.76 -10.74
CA ARG A 333 16.33 -5.11 -11.63
C ARG A 333 17.52 -4.15 -11.53
N GLU A 334 17.41 -3.06 -10.78
CA GLU A 334 18.52 -2.15 -10.56
C GLU A 334 19.62 -2.83 -9.74
N SER A 335 20.87 -2.44 -10.02
CA SER A 335 22.04 -3.09 -9.43
C SER A 335 22.02 -3.06 -7.90
N GLU A 336 21.49 -2.00 -7.27
CA GLU A 336 21.47 -1.87 -5.80
C GLU A 336 20.59 -2.94 -5.12
N PHE A 337 19.58 -3.48 -5.81
CA PHE A 337 18.70 -4.52 -5.28
C PHE A 337 19.12 -5.93 -5.74
N ALA A 338 20.21 -6.04 -6.49
CA ALA A 338 20.84 -7.34 -6.71
C ALA A 338 21.42 -7.89 -5.40
N GLY A 339 21.53 -9.21 -5.29
CA GLY A 339 22.22 -9.88 -4.17
C GLY A 339 21.36 -10.80 -3.32
N GLY A 340 20.03 -10.74 -3.45
CA GLY A 340 19.11 -11.61 -2.69
C GLY A 340 18.72 -11.06 -1.32
N TRP A 341 18.33 -9.78 -1.26
CA TRP A 341 17.98 -9.07 -0.02
C TRP A 341 16.80 -9.67 0.75
N TRP A 342 15.90 -10.39 0.06
CA TRP A 342 14.63 -10.85 0.61
C TRP A 342 14.46 -12.35 0.42
N ASP A 343 13.94 -13.02 1.45
CA ASP A 343 13.56 -14.44 1.40
C ASP A 343 12.18 -14.61 0.73
N GLU A 344 11.28 -13.64 0.90
CA GLU A 344 9.91 -13.66 0.36
C GLU A 344 9.49 -12.25 -0.10
N VAL A 345 9.03 -12.13 -1.35
CA VAL A 345 8.43 -10.90 -1.89
C VAL A 345 7.05 -11.23 -2.43
N VAL A 346 6.01 -10.74 -1.75
CA VAL A 346 4.62 -11.02 -2.12
C VAL A 346 3.88 -9.73 -2.43
N PHE A 347 3.25 -9.65 -3.60
CA PHE A 347 2.29 -8.60 -3.93
C PHE A 347 0.88 -9.08 -3.58
N ALA A 348 0.30 -8.52 -2.51
CA ALA A 348 -1.10 -8.73 -2.14
C ALA A 348 -1.97 -7.71 -2.86
N VAL A 349 -2.58 -8.11 -3.98
CA VAL A 349 -3.36 -7.22 -4.85
C VAL A 349 -4.77 -7.74 -4.96
N MET A 350 -5.70 -7.08 -4.27
CA MET A 350 -7.12 -7.40 -4.42
C MET A 350 -7.61 -7.09 -5.83
N ASP A 351 -8.35 -8.04 -6.40
CA ASP A 351 -8.95 -7.87 -7.72
C ASP A 351 -10.12 -6.88 -7.67
N ASN A 352 -10.08 -5.87 -8.55
CA ASN A 352 -11.09 -4.84 -8.70
C ASN A 352 -11.86 -4.97 -10.03
N ALA A 353 -11.65 -6.04 -10.80
CA ALA A 353 -12.37 -6.28 -12.03
C ALA A 353 -13.88 -6.48 -11.78
N ALA A 354 -14.69 -6.15 -12.79
CA ALA A 354 -16.10 -6.52 -12.80
C ALA A 354 -16.26 -8.05 -12.74
N GLN A 355 -17.42 -8.50 -12.23
CA GLN A 355 -17.71 -9.93 -12.10
C GLN A 355 -17.50 -10.67 -13.43
N GLY A 356 -16.77 -11.78 -13.39
CA GLY A 356 -16.43 -12.58 -14.57
C GLY A 356 -15.23 -12.06 -15.39
N LYS A 357 -14.65 -10.90 -15.04
CA LYS A 357 -13.44 -10.35 -15.67
C LYS A 357 -12.20 -10.36 -14.76
N GLY A 358 -12.32 -10.99 -13.60
CA GLY A 358 -11.23 -11.12 -12.62
C GLY A 358 -10.35 -12.34 -12.88
N GLY A 359 -9.38 -12.55 -11.99
CA GLY A 359 -8.42 -13.65 -12.04
C GLY A 359 -7.11 -13.27 -12.73
N LYS A 360 -6.25 -14.27 -12.91
CA LYS A 360 -4.88 -14.11 -13.41
C LYS A 360 -4.82 -13.52 -14.82
N ASP A 361 -5.78 -13.90 -15.66
CA ASP A 361 -5.94 -13.37 -17.03
C ASP A 361 -6.92 -12.20 -17.11
N GLY A 362 -7.41 -11.74 -15.96
CA GLY A 362 -8.39 -10.67 -15.84
C GLY A 362 -7.83 -9.27 -16.12
N SER A 363 -8.74 -8.31 -16.29
CA SER A 363 -8.41 -6.90 -16.54
C SER A 363 -8.24 -6.07 -15.26
N GLY A 364 -8.50 -6.65 -14.09
CA GLY A 364 -8.33 -5.96 -12.81
C GLY A 364 -6.86 -5.91 -12.38
N ASN A 365 -6.60 -5.12 -11.33
CA ASN A 365 -5.26 -4.89 -10.79
C ASN A 365 -4.54 -6.21 -10.48
N PHE A 366 -5.26 -7.19 -9.90
CA PHE A 366 -4.68 -8.50 -9.61
C PHE A 366 -4.12 -9.17 -10.87
N GLY A 367 -4.93 -9.29 -11.94
CA GLY A 367 -4.50 -9.92 -13.18
C GLY A 367 -3.34 -9.19 -13.85
N VAL A 368 -3.37 -7.85 -13.86
CA VAL A 368 -2.30 -7.03 -14.42
C VAL A 368 -0.97 -7.25 -13.67
N PHE A 369 -1.00 -7.15 -12.33
CA PHE A 369 0.19 -7.39 -11.51
C PHE A 369 0.66 -8.84 -11.61
N TYR A 370 -0.27 -9.80 -11.65
CA TYR A 370 0.04 -11.22 -11.75
C TYR A 370 0.85 -11.51 -13.02
N ARG A 371 0.36 -11.07 -14.18
CA ARG A 371 1.06 -11.30 -15.47
C ARG A 371 2.40 -10.56 -15.56
N ALA A 372 2.53 -9.40 -14.92
CA ALA A 372 3.74 -8.60 -14.98
C ALA A 372 4.84 -9.09 -14.02
N LEU A 373 4.48 -9.60 -12.84
CA LEU A 373 5.41 -9.80 -11.72
C LEU A 373 5.50 -11.24 -11.22
N ASP A 374 4.44 -12.06 -11.30
CA ASP A 374 4.46 -13.40 -10.72
C ASP A 374 5.56 -14.26 -11.37
N GLY A 375 6.37 -14.91 -10.53
CA GLY A 375 7.50 -15.73 -10.95
C GLY A 375 8.75 -14.96 -11.42
N GLN A 376 8.72 -13.62 -11.50
CA GLN A 376 9.92 -12.84 -11.78
C GLN A 376 10.93 -12.99 -10.63
N LEU A 377 12.19 -13.25 -10.97
CA LEU A 377 13.27 -13.43 -10.01
C LEU A 377 13.89 -12.07 -9.63
N VAL A 378 13.96 -11.79 -8.34
CA VAL A 378 14.54 -10.57 -7.76
C VAL A 378 15.57 -10.85 -6.69
#